data_AF-A0A7J9ZTF5-F1
#
_entry.id   AF-A0A7J9ZTF5-F1
#
_cell.length_a   1.000
_cell.length_b   1.000
_cell.length_c   1.000
_cell.angle_alpha   90.00
_cell.angle_beta   90.00
_cell.angle_gamma   90.00
#
_symmetry.space_group_name_H-M   'P 1'
#
loop_
_entity.id
_entity.type
_entity.pdbx_description
1 polymer ?
#
loop_
_entity_poly.entity_id
_entity_poly.type
_entity_poly.pdbx_seq_one_letter_code
_entity_poly.pdbx_strand_id
1 'polypeptide(L)'
;MVDLEFTPGRAIRLGLGPGDATVHLNAGMGVHRLDIPMTVASVRLPTDMPIQLSGDLYTELSHAAPWLGSLHLKQIATRAFEVTEYLTCSLNDSQLQGIEAARDGRDVRLRLDLKAVLLHPVDTLYPIAQTQTSISVPAAAWARQLEALGKAVVLEVLVPLPLDGSELRQAVERIREAKGHITDGRYEEAVRAARLALDYVKDAIPREDAARAQKYPPKQRTQEQRWSVLVDDLYSLASSTHHDDAVTENFAWRRDDALMIVGAVAGLLRRSARQPE
;
A
#
# COMPACT_ATOMS: atom_id res chain seq x y z
N MET A 1 -22.74 -11.44 10.36
CA MET A 1 -22.64 -12.09 11.69
C MET A 1 -21.93 -13.43 11.51
N VAL A 2 -21.01 -13.76 12.40
CA VAL A 2 -20.31 -15.06 12.45
C VAL A 2 -20.28 -15.56 13.88
N ASP A 3 -20.44 -16.87 14.08
CA ASP A 3 -20.46 -17.48 15.40
C ASP A 3 -19.14 -18.24 15.65
N LEU A 4 -18.51 -17.98 16.79
CA LEU A 4 -17.39 -18.73 17.36
C LEU A 4 -17.96 -19.78 18.30
N GLU A 5 -18.20 -20.98 17.79
CA GLU A 5 -18.84 -22.06 18.55
C GLU A 5 -17.84 -22.83 19.41
N PHE A 6 -18.10 -22.92 20.73
CA PHE A 6 -17.34 -23.77 21.65
C PHE A 6 -17.92 -25.19 21.71
N THR A 7 -19.22 -25.30 21.46
CA THR A 7 -19.98 -26.54 21.28
C THR A 7 -21.24 -26.17 20.50
N PRO A 8 -21.95 -27.11 19.83
CA PRO A 8 -23.11 -26.78 19.03
C PRO A 8 -24.12 -25.91 19.78
N GLY A 9 -24.30 -24.68 19.27
CA GLY A 9 -25.26 -23.75 19.80
C GLY A 9 -24.84 -22.91 21.01
N ARG A 10 -23.65 -23.09 21.58
CA ARG A 10 -23.07 -22.18 22.57
C ARG A 10 -21.86 -21.48 21.96
N ALA A 11 -22.00 -20.18 21.73
CA ALA A 11 -21.07 -19.44 20.89
C ALA A 11 -20.90 -17.99 21.35
N ILE A 12 -19.84 -17.37 20.84
CA ILE A 12 -19.74 -15.92 20.78
C ILE A 12 -20.11 -15.49 19.38
N ARG A 13 -21.16 -14.68 19.29
CA ARG A 13 -21.62 -14.09 18.05
C ARG A 13 -20.89 -12.79 17.83
N LEU A 14 -20.23 -12.70 16.67
CA LEU A 14 -19.52 -11.53 16.21
C LEU A 14 -20.26 -10.88 15.04
N GLY A 15 -20.55 -9.60 15.19
CA GLY A 15 -21.03 -8.75 14.10
C GLY A 15 -19.94 -7.80 13.65
N LEU A 16 -19.16 -8.22 12.67
CA LEU A 16 -18.36 -7.28 11.89
C LEU A 16 -19.36 -6.44 11.08
N GLY A 17 -19.34 -5.12 11.25
CA GLY A 17 -20.42 -4.19 10.87
C GLY A 17 -21.06 -4.43 9.49
N PRO A 18 -22.29 -3.94 9.25
CA PRO A 18 -23.06 -4.29 8.06
C PRO A 18 -22.37 -3.84 6.79
N GLY A 19 -21.78 -4.76 6.00
CA GLY A 19 -21.36 -4.59 4.58
C GLY A 19 -20.31 -3.51 4.24
N ASP A 20 -20.19 -2.50 5.08
CA ASP A 20 -19.42 -1.25 5.00
C ASP A 20 -18.69 -1.05 6.34
N ALA A 21 -18.14 -2.13 6.91
CA ALA A 21 -17.37 -2.07 8.15
C ALA A 21 -16.27 -1.02 7.97
N THR A 22 -16.49 0.15 8.57
CA THR A 22 -15.60 1.29 8.41
C THR A 22 -14.45 1.03 9.35
N VAL A 23 -13.41 0.39 8.84
CA VAL A 23 -12.17 0.28 9.58
C VAL A 23 -11.61 1.69 9.81
N HIS A 24 -10.90 1.86 10.92
CA HIS A 24 -10.28 3.12 11.28
C HIS A 24 -8.76 2.95 11.25
N LEU A 25 -8.07 3.79 10.48
CA LEU A 25 -6.61 3.88 10.52
C LEU A 25 -6.22 5.04 11.43
N ASN A 26 -5.42 4.75 12.45
CA ASN A 26 -4.86 5.76 13.33
C ASN A 26 -3.38 5.92 13.03
N ALA A 27 -2.93 7.16 12.88
CA ALA A 27 -1.55 7.50 12.60
C ALA A 27 -0.63 7.15 13.77
N GLY A 28 0.50 6.51 13.46
CA GLY A 28 1.65 6.40 14.36
C GLY A 28 2.94 6.80 13.64
N MET A 29 4.09 6.55 14.26
CA MET A 29 5.40 6.91 13.71
C MET A 29 5.99 5.73 12.90
N GLY A 30 5.52 5.55 11.66
CA GLY A 30 5.93 4.45 10.75
C GLY A 30 5.25 3.11 11.02
N VAL A 31 4.43 3.04 12.07
CA VAL A 31 3.51 1.94 12.36
C VAL A 31 2.17 2.53 12.76
N HIS A 32 1.15 2.18 12.01
CA HIS A 32 -0.23 2.63 12.14
C HIS A 32 -1.08 1.58 12.85
N ARG A 33 -2.19 2.03 13.43
CA ARG A 33 -3.14 1.15 14.10
C ARG A 33 -4.41 1.03 13.28
N LEU A 34 -4.69 -0.17 12.77
CA LEU A 34 -5.95 -0.52 12.13
C LEU A 34 -6.93 -1.03 13.19
N ASP A 35 -8.02 -0.30 13.40
CA ASP A 35 -9.12 -0.70 14.28
C ASP A 35 -10.30 -1.22 13.43
N ILE A 36 -10.71 -2.45 13.68
CA ILE A 36 -11.81 -3.14 13.01
C ILE A 36 -12.98 -3.22 14.02
N PRO A 37 -14.06 -2.47 13.83
CA PRO A 37 -15.22 -2.53 14.72
C PRO A 37 -15.93 -3.88 14.60
N MET A 38 -16.31 -4.43 15.75
CA MET A 38 -17.13 -5.63 15.86
C MET A 38 -18.18 -5.45 16.96
N THR A 39 -19.37 -6.00 16.77
CA THR A 39 -20.30 -6.27 17.87
C THR A 39 -20.03 -7.66 18.41
N VAL A 40 -20.15 -7.82 19.72
CA VAL A 40 -19.96 -9.10 20.41
C VAL A 40 -21.17 -9.37 21.28
N ALA A 41 -21.74 -10.56 21.16
CA ALA A 41 -22.78 -11.06 22.05
C ALA A 41 -22.57 -12.55 22.34
N SER A 42 -23.00 -12.98 23.53
CA SER A 42 -22.99 -14.39 23.90
C SER A 42 -24.27 -15.09 23.46
N VAL A 43 -24.13 -16.28 22.91
CA VAL A 43 -25.24 -17.16 22.55
C VAL A 43 -25.21 -18.37 23.48
N ARG A 44 -26.13 -18.43 24.45
CA ARG A 44 -26.26 -19.54 25.41
C ARG A 44 -24.98 -19.88 26.19
N LEU A 45 -24.10 -18.90 26.39
CA LEU A 45 -23.00 -18.95 27.36
C LEU A 45 -23.43 -18.21 28.63
N PRO A 46 -22.89 -18.57 29.81
CA PRO A 46 -23.05 -17.77 31.00
C PRO A 46 -22.55 -16.34 30.76
N THR A 47 -23.21 -15.35 31.37
CA THR A 47 -22.78 -13.95 31.31
C THR A 47 -21.59 -13.72 32.23
N ASP A 48 -20.86 -12.65 31.96
CA ASP A 48 -19.75 -12.13 32.76
C ASP A 48 -18.53 -13.06 32.81
N MET A 49 -18.47 -14.02 31.89
CA MET A 49 -17.36 -14.94 31.77
C MET A 49 -16.22 -14.28 30.98
N PRO A 50 -14.99 -14.26 31.50
CA PRO A 50 -13.87 -13.69 30.78
C PRO A 50 -13.48 -14.60 29.62
N ILE A 51 -13.38 -14.00 28.45
CA ILE A 51 -12.91 -14.63 27.22
C ILE A 51 -11.77 -13.83 26.63
N GLN A 52 -10.89 -14.52 25.93
CA GLN A 52 -9.81 -13.93 25.17
C GLN A 52 -10.07 -14.10 23.69
N LEU A 53 -10.06 -12.99 22.95
CA LEU A 53 -10.12 -12.95 21.49
C LEU A 53 -8.74 -12.61 20.93
N SER A 54 -8.33 -13.34 19.90
CA SER A 54 -7.11 -13.10 19.14
C SER A 54 -7.30 -13.61 17.71
N GLY A 55 -6.34 -13.34 16.83
CA GLY A 55 -6.40 -13.88 15.48
C GLY A 55 -5.32 -13.34 14.58
N ASP A 56 -5.43 -13.65 13.30
CA ASP A 56 -4.55 -13.15 12.25
C ASP A 56 -5.34 -12.44 11.16
N LEU A 57 -4.71 -11.43 10.56
CA LEU A 57 -5.26 -10.60 9.50
C LEU A 57 -4.53 -10.88 8.20
N TYR A 58 -5.29 -11.07 7.13
CA TYR A 58 -4.79 -11.29 5.78
C TYR A 58 -5.52 -10.35 4.81
N THR A 59 -4.88 -10.03 3.68
CA THR A 59 -5.58 -9.38 2.57
C THR A 59 -5.99 -10.41 1.52
N GLU A 60 -7.17 -10.26 0.94
CA GLU A 60 -7.67 -11.11 -0.15
C GLU A 60 -7.61 -10.38 -1.51
N LEU A 61 -6.63 -9.49 -1.69
CA LEU A 61 -6.43 -8.72 -2.92
C LEU A 61 -5.61 -9.47 -3.99
N SER A 62 -4.95 -10.56 -3.61
CA SER A 62 -4.17 -11.44 -4.49
C SER A 62 -4.44 -12.91 -4.17
N HIS A 63 -4.13 -13.81 -5.11
CA HIS A 63 -4.31 -15.26 -4.91
C HIS A 63 -3.53 -15.84 -3.73
N ALA A 64 -2.42 -15.21 -3.33
CA ALA A 64 -1.59 -15.66 -2.22
C ALA A 64 -2.16 -15.29 -0.84
N ALA A 65 -3.18 -14.43 -0.80
CA ALA A 65 -3.80 -13.89 0.40
C ALA A 65 -2.79 -13.50 1.51
N PRO A 66 -1.86 -12.56 1.25
CA PRO A 66 -0.72 -12.33 2.13
C PRO A 66 -1.13 -11.92 3.54
N TRP A 67 -0.35 -12.42 4.51
CA TRP A 67 -0.50 -12.09 5.92
C TRP A 67 -0.09 -10.65 6.20
N LEU A 68 -0.95 -9.92 6.91
CA LEU A 68 -0.73 -8.53 7.29
C LEU A 68 -0.25 -8.38 8.74
N GLY A 69 -0.59 -9.32 9.60
CA GLY A 69 -0.18 -9.27 11.01
C GLY A 69 -1.17 -9.99 11.91
N SER A 70 -0.79 -10.14 13.17
CA SER A 70 -1.68 -10.66 14.19
C SER A 70 -2.55 -9.56 14.79
N LEU A 71 -3.78 -9.93 15.15
CA LEU A 71 -4.68 -9.09 15.91
C LEU A 71 -4.22 -9.07 17.37
N HIS A 72 -4.17 -7.87 17.95
CA HIS A 72 -3.85 -7.70 19.36
C HIS A 72 -4.85 -8.45 20.23
N LEU A 73 -4.31 -9.18 21.20
CA LEU A 73 -5.08 -9.97 22.15
C LEU A 73 -6.02 -9.06 22.94
N LYS A 74 -7.30 -9.43 22.99
CA LYS A 74 -8.32 -8.68 23.69
C LYS A 74 -9.07 -9.56 24.68
N GLN A 75 -9.17 -9.09 25.92
CA GLN A 75 -9.98 -9.74 26.95
C GLN A 75 -11.30 -9.00 27.08
N ILE A 76 -12.39 -9.73 26.99
CA ILE A 76 -13.75 -9.21 27.16
C ILE A 76 -14.56 -10.17 28.03
N ALA A 77 -15.68 -9.68 28.56
CA ALA A 77 -16.63 -10.51 29.29
C ALA A 77 -17.81 -10.87 28.38
N THR A 78 -18.32 -12.10 28.48
CA THR A 78 -19.55 -12.50 27.78
C THR A 78 -20.73 -11.65 28.25
N ARG A 79 -21.57 -11.18 27.32
CA ARG A 79 -22.79 -10.42 27.63
C ARG A 79 -23.95 -10.96 26.81
N ALA A 80 -25.14 -10.98 27.39
CA ALA A 80 -26.36 -11.42 26.70
C ALA A 80 -26.87 -10.42 25.64
N PHE A 81 -26.28 -9.24 25.56
CA PHE A 81 -26.60 -8.18 24.61
C PHE A 81 -25.35 -7.79 23.81
N GLU A 82 -25.55 -7.14 22.67
CA GLU A 82 -24.46 -6.71 21.81
C GLU A 82 -23.67 -5.56 22.43
N VAL A 83 -22.35 -5.71 22.46
CA VAL A 83 -21.39 -4.66 22.83
C VAL A 83 -20.45 -4.40 21.67
N THR A 84 -20.19 -3.13 21.37
CA THR A 84 -19.20 -2.76 20.36
C THR A 84 -17.79 -2.83 20.94
N GLU A 85 -16.94 -3.56 20.24
CA GLU A 85 -15.53 -3.73 20.54
C GLU A 85 -14.71 -3.52 19.27
N TYR A 86 -13.43 -3.23 19.42
CA TYR A 86 -12.48 -3.14 18.31
C TYR A 86 -11.48 -4.29 18.34
N LEU A 87 -11.27 -4.94 17.20
CA LEU A 87 -10.07 -5.75 16.94
C LEU A 87 -9.01 -4.82 16.37
N THR A 88 -7.80 -4.91 16.88
CA THR A 88 -6.73 -3.98 16.50
C THR A 88 -5.59 -4.75 15.87
N CYS A 89 -5.02 -4.21 14.79
CA CYS A 89 -3.80 -4.70 14.16
C CYS A 89 -2.82 -3.53 13.97
N SER A 90 -1.51 -3.81 14.05
CA SER A 90 -0.47 -2.84 13.71
C SER A 90 -0.05 -3.05 12.25
N LEU A 91 -0.10 -2.00 11.44
CA LEU A 91 0.32 -2.00 10.04
C LEU A 91 1.43 -0.97 9.82
N ASN A 92 2.55 -1.36 9.22
CA ASN A 92 3.59 -0.40 8.83
C ASN A 92 3.28 0.24 7.47
N ASP A 93 4.06 1.27 7.12
CA ASP A 93 3.94 1.98 5.84
C ASP A 93 3.99 1.00 4.66
N SER A 94 5.01 0.15 4.59
CA SER A 94 5.18 -0.84 3.51
C SER A 94 3.98 -1.78 3.34
N GLN A 95 3.29 -2.14 4.41
CA GLN A 95 2.08 -2.96 4.37
C GLN A 95 0.88 -2.19 3.83
N LEU A 96 0.69 -0.93 4.27
CA LEU A 96 -0.37 -0.07 3.72
C LEU A 96 -0.16 0.18 2.21
N GLN A 97 1.09 0.38 1.81
CA GLN A 97 1.51 0.52 0.41
C GLN A 97 1.22 -0.75 -0.38
N GLY A 98 1.60 -1.91 0.14
CA GLY A 98 1.34 -3.21 -0.50
C GLY A 98 -0.16 -3.50 -0.67
N ILE A 99 -0.99 -3.07 0.28
CA ILE A 99 -2.45 -3.14 0.16
C ILE A 99 -2.92 -2.22 -0.97
N GLU A 100 -2.47 -0.97 -0.99
CA GLU A 100 -2.87 0.00 -2.03
C GLU A 100 -2.44 -0.43 -3.44
N ALA A 101 -1.24 -0.99 -3.56
CA ALA A 101 -0.70 -1.61 -4.77
C ALA A 101 -1.61 -2.71 -5.32
N ALA A 102 -2.00 -3.65 -4.45
CA ALA A 102 -2.77 -4.83 -4.83
C ALA A 102 -4.25 -4.50 -5.07
N ARG A 103 -4.74 -3.44 -4.42
CA ARG A 103 -6.10 -2.93 -4.56
C ARG A 103 -6.38 -2.48 -5.98
N ASP A 104 -5.45 -1.74 -6.58
CA ASP A 104 -5.59 -1.16 -7.92
C ASP A 104 -6.93 -0.42 -8.10
N GLY A 105 -7.28 0.41 -7.12
CA GLY A 105 -8.53 1.18 -7.12
C GLY A 105 -9.79 0.44 -6.67
N ARG A 106 -9.75 -0.89 -6.46
CA ARG A 106 -10.88 -1.71 -5.97
C ARG A 106 -11.14 -1.54 -4.46
N ASP A 107 -12.09 -2.28 -3.91
CA ASP A 107 -12.32 -2.38 -2.47
C ASP A 107 -11.23 -3.20 -1.79
N VAL A 108 -10.93 -2.90 -0.52
CA VAL A 108 -9.98 -3.70 0.28
C VAL A 108 -10.74 -4.85 0.91
N ARG A 109 -10.35 -6.09 0.59
CA ARG A 109 -10.86 -7.28 1.27
C ARG A 109 -9.86 -7.78 2.30
N LEU A 110 -10.34 -7.93 3.54
CA LEU A 110 -9.56 -8.41 4.66
C LEU A 110 -10.18 -9.69 5.20
N ARG A 111 -9.38 -10.74 5.34
CA ARG A 111 -9.77 -12.00 5.97
C ARG A 111 -9.22 -12.03 7.39
N LEU A 112 -10.09 -12.36 8.33
CA LEU A 112 -9.79 -12.51 9.74
C LEU A 112 -9.91 -13.99 10.10
N ASP A 113 -8.82 -14.55 10.62
CA ASP A 113 -8.81 -15.86 11.26
C ASP A 113 -8.87 -15.65 12.76
N LEU A 114 -10.06 -15.83 13.34
CA LEU A 114 -10.34 -15.47 14.73
C LEU A 114 -10.33 -16.71 15.62
N LYS A 115 -9.84 -16.53 16.83
CA LYS A 115 -9.82 -17.52 17.90
C LYS A 115 -10.36 -16.90 19.18
N ALA A 116 -11.28 -17.59 19.82
CA ALA A 116 -11.73 -17.30 21.18
C ALA A 116 -11.25 -18.39 22.14
N VAL A 117 -10.87 -17.98 23.35
CA VAL A 117 -10.51 -18.88 24.45
C VAL A 117 -11.33 -18.49 25.69
N LEU A 118 -12.05 -19.44 26.28
CA LEU A 118 -12.66 -19.28 27.60
C LEU A 118 -11.55 -19.29 28.64
N LEU A 119 -11.45 -18.24 29.45
CA LEU A 119 -10.40 -18.13 30.48
C LEU A 119 -10.76 -18.85 31.78
N HIS A 120 -12.00 -19.33 31.88
CA HIS A 120 -12.46 -20.17 32.98
C HIS A 120 -13.06 -21.46 32.43
N PRO A 121 -12.80 -22.60 33.07
CA PRO A 121 -13.41 -23.87 32.67
C PRO A 121 -14.91 -23.79 32.89
N VAL A 122 -15.65 -24.31 31.92
CA VAL A 122 -17.09 -24.47 31.98
C VAL A 122 -17.37 -25.92 31.69
N ASP A 123 -18.07 -26.59 32.61
CA ASP A 123 -18.41 -28.00 32.44
C ASP A 123 -19.06 -28.21 31.08
N THR A 124 -18.63 -29.27 30.38
CA THR A 124 -19.11 -29.69 29.04
C THR A 124 -18.74 -28.79 27.86
N LEU A 125 -17.92 -27.74 28.04
CA LEU A 125 -17.42 -26.90 26.94
C LEU A 125 -15.94 -27.18 26.61
N TYR A 126 -15.65 -27.33 25.33
CA TYR A 126 -14.28 -27.20 24.85
C TYR A 126 -13.88 -25.71 24.90
N PRO A 127 -12.75 -25.33 25.49
CA PRO A 127 -12.48 -23.93 25.84
C PRO A 127 -12.04 -23.06 24.65
N ILE A 128 -11.92 -23.63 23.44
CA ILE A 128 -11.39 -22.92 22.27
C ILE A 128 -12.43 -22.97 21.15
N ALA A 129 -12.71 -21.83 20.55
CA ALA A 129 -13.50 -21.71 19.33
C ALA A 129 -12.69 -20.97 18.26
N GLN A 130 -12.87 -21.33 16.99
CA GLN A 130 -12.22 -20.68 15.86
C GLN A 130 -13.21 -20.42 14.75
N THR A 131 -13.02 -19.33 14.03
CA THR A 131 -13.83 -19.00 12.86
C THR A 131 -13.02 -18.18 11.87
N GLN A 132 -13.47 -18.18 10.62
CA GLN A 132 -12.90 -17.36 9.57
C GLN A 132 -13.99 -16.49 8.98
N THR A 133 -13.66 -15.24 8.70
CA THR A 133 -14.61 -14.29 8.14
C THR A 133 -13.87 -13.21 7.36
N SER A 134 -14.55 -12.63 6.37
CA SER A 134 -13.98 -11.55 5.55
C SER A 134 -14.83 -10.29 5.66
N ILE A 135 -14.16 -9.15 5.63
CA ILE A 135 -14.77 -7.82 5.53
C ILE A 135 -14.32 -7.13 4.26
N SER A 136 -15.20 -6.34 3.69
CA SER A 136 -14.89 -5.45 2.56
C SER A 136 -14.91 -4.02 3.07
N VAL A 137 -13.85 -3.28 2.77
CA VAL A 137 -13.76 -1.84 3.03
C VAL A 137 -13.90 -1.13 1.69
N PRO A 138 -14.95 -0.31 1.50
CA PRO A 138 -15.15 0.40 0.24
C PRO A 138 -13.93 1.23 -0.15
N ALA A 139 -13.57 1.22 -1.43
CA ALA A 139 -12.43 1.93 -2.01
C ALA A 139 -12.33 3.39 -1.55
N ALA A 140 -13.46 4.11 -1.60
CA ALA A 140 -13.53 5.51 -1.21
C ALA A 140 -13.37 5.71 0.31
N ALA A 141 -13.85 4.78 1.13
CA ALA A 141 -13.67 4.84 2.58
C ALA A 141 -12.21 4.61 2.95
N TRP A 142 -11.57 3.60 2.34
CA TRP A 142 -10.15 3.32 2.50
C TRP A 142 -9.27 4.50 2.09
N ALA A 143 -9.52 5.07 0.90
CA ALA A 143 -8.77 6.23 0.41
C ALA A 143 -8.86 7.42 1.38
N ARG A 144 -10.05 7.73 1.91
CA ARG A 144 -10.23 8.78 2.94
C ARG A 144 -9.44 8.49 4.23
N GLN A 145 -9.35 7.22 4.65
CA GLN A 145 -8.56 6.84 5.81
C GLN A 145 -7.06 7.07 5.55
N LEU A 146 -6.55 6.70 4.36
CA LEU A 146 -5.17 6.96 3.97
C LEU A 146 -4.86 8.46 3.88
N GLU A 147 -5.77 9.26 3.30
CA GLU A 147 -5.64 10.73 3.25
C GLU A 147 -5.57 11.33 4.66
N ALA A 148 -6.41 10.85 5.59
CA ALA A 148 -6.45 11.30 6.98
C ALA A 148 -5.19 10.95 7.78
N LEU A 149 -4.39 9.95 7.36
CA LEU A 149 -3.07 9.69 7.94
C LEU A 149 -2.06 10.82 7.65
N GLY A 150 -2.32 11.68 6.67
CA GLY A 150 -2.02 13.11 6.75
C GLY A 150 -0.57 13.59 6.77
N LYS A 151 0.43 12.86 6.25
CA LYS A 151 1.82 13.40 6.16
C LYS A 151 2.59 13.19 4.84
N ALA A 152 1.90 12.85 3.77
CA ALA A 152 2.27 13.22 2.41
C ALA A 152 1.13 12.74 1.51
N VAL A 153 0.84 13.48 0.44
CA VAL A 153 0.42 12.81 -0.79
C VAL A 153 1.61 11.93 -1.17
N VAL A 154 1.64 10.72 -0.63
CA VAL A 154 2.65 9.72 -0.99
C VAL A 154 2.21 9.18 -2.34
N LEU A 155 2.67 9.82 -3.41
CA LEU A 155 2.59 9.22 -4.73
C LEU A 155 3.67 8.14 -4.79
N GLU A 156 3.28 6.93 -4.42
CA GLU A 156 4.14 5.78 -4.59
C GLU A 156 3.97 5.16 -5.95
N VAL A 157 5.07 5.18 -6.69
CA VAL A 157 5.13 4.54 -8.00
C VAL A 157 5.73 3.16 -7.83
N LEU A 158 4.87 2.13 -7.90
CA LEU A 158 5.32 0.74 -7.97
C LEU A 158 5.85 0.43 -9.36
N VAL A 159 7.16 0.46 -9.52
CA VAL A 159 7.83 -0.02 -10.73
C VAL A 159 7.96 -1.55 -10.60
N PRO A 160 7.31 -2.35 -11.46
CA PRO A 160 7.36 -3.80 -11.36
C PRO A 160 8.78 -4.27 -11.67
N LEU A 161 9.34 -5.08 -10.78
CA LEU A 161 10.61 -5.77 -11.01
C LEU A 161 10.34 -6.99 -11.88
N PRO A 162 10.82 -7.03 -13.13
CA PRO A 162 10.71 -8.25 -13.90
C PRO A 162 11.68 -9.30 -13.31
N LEU A 163 11.20 -10.55 -13.25
CA LEU A 163 11.96 -11.67 -12.70
C LEU A 163 13.09 -12.12 -13.64
N ASP A 164 13.06 -11.69 -14.91
CA ASP A 164 14.13 -11.94 -15.87
C ASP A 164 15.28 -10.93 -15.71
N GLY A 165 16.49 -11.32 -16.13
CA GLY A 165 17.71 -10.51 -16.05
C GLY A 165 17.74 -9.29 -16.96
N SER A 166 16.58 -8.73 -17.29
CA SER A 166 16.39 -7.68 -18.28
C SER A 166 16.91 -6.32 -17.81
N GLU A 167 17.11 -5.43 -18.78
CA GLU A 167 17.54 -4.04 -18.64
C GLU A 167 16.66 -3.23 -17.66
N LEU A 168 15.38 -3.58 -17.53
CA LEU A 168 14.45 -2.97 -16.57
C LEU A 168 14.85 -3.23 -15.11
N ARG A 169 15.54 -4.33 -14.80
CA ARG A 169 16.11 -4.56 -13.46
C ARG A 169 17.18 -3.52 -13.12
N GLN A 170 18.06 -3.22 -14.08
CA GLN A 170 19.10 -2.21 -13.88
C GLN A 170 18.47 -0.83 -13.66
N ALA A 171 17.42 -0.48 -14.41
CA ALA A 171 16.66 0.74 -14.20
C ALA A 171 16.06 0.86 -12.78
N VAL A 172 15.50 -0.23 -12.25
CA VAL A 172 14.96 -0.25 -10.89
C VAL A 172 16.06 -0.10 -9.83
N GLU A 173 17.22 -0.75 -10.01
CA GLU A 173 18.35 -0.56 -9.11
C GLU A 173 18.82 0.90 -9.10
N ARG A 174 18.86 1.57 -10.26
CA ARG A 174 19.19 3.01 -10.33
C ARG A 174 18.20 3.90 -9.58
N ILE A 175 16.90 3.59 -9.61
CA ILE A 175 15.90 4.31 -8.81
C ILE A 175 16.08 4.04 -7.32
N ARG A 176 16.47 2.82 -6.93
CA ARG A 176 16.80 2.48 -5.53
C ARG A 176 18.05 3.24 -5.06
N GLU A 177 19.10 3.29 -5.88
CA GLU A 177 20.30 4.10 -5.64
C GLU A 177 19.93 5.58 -5.45
N ALA A 178 19.10 6.14 -6.34
CA ALA A 178 18.66 7.54 -6.26
C ALA A 178 17.90 7.84 -4.96
N LYS A 179 17.03 6.92 -4.51
CA LYS A 179 16.34 7.04 -3.21
C LYS A 179 17.32 7.04 -2.03
N GLY A 180 18.35 6.20 -2.08
CA GLY A 180 19.44 6.19 -1.10
C GLY A 180 20.17 7.54 -1.06
N HIS A 181 20.56 8.06 -2.23
CA HIS A 181 21.22 9.36 -2.36
C HIS A 181 20.37 10.53 -1.79
N ILE A 182 19.06 10.56 -2.03
CA ILE A 182 18.16 11.56 -1.42
C ILE A 182 18.18 11.48 0.11
N THR A 183 18.18 10.26 0.65
CA THR A 183 18.20 10.02 2.10
C THR A 183 19.51 10.53 2.72
N ASP A 184 20.61 10.39 2.00
CA ASP A 184 21.95 10.84 2.41
C ASP A 184 22.22 12.33 2.16
N GLY A 185 21.27 13.09 1.60
CA GLY A 185 21.47 14.49 1.23
C GLY A 185 22.31 14.72 -0.04
N ARG A 186 22.58 13.66 -0.81
CA ARG A 186 23.36 13.64 -2.05
C ARG A 186 22.47 13.85 -3.27
N TYR A 187 21.93 15.06 -3.42
CA TYR A 187 20.86 15.32 -4.39
C TYR A 187 21.31 15.28 -5.85
N GLU A 188 22.54 15.71 -6.13
CA GLU A 188 23.11 15.65 -7.47
C GLU A 188 23.31 14.20 -7.93
N GLU A 189 23.84 13.34 -7.04
CA GLU A 189 24.01 11.92 -7.30
C GLU A 189 22.66 11.21 -7.45
N ALA A 190 21.62 11.65 -6.75
CA ALA A 190 20.26 11.16 -6.94
C ALA A 190 19.74 11.47 -8.35
N VAL A 191 19.93 12.71 -8.84
CA VAL A 191 19.53 13.11 -10.19
C VAL A 191 20.35 12.36 -11.24
N ARG A 192 21.65 12.17 -11.02
CA ARG A 192 22.53 11.36 -11.88
C ARG A 192 22.04 9.91 -11.99
N ALA A 193 21.71 9.27 -10.87
CA ALA A 193 21.16 7.92 -10.87
C ALA A 193 19.80 7.86 -11.58
N ALA A 194 18.92 8.85 -11.37
CA ALA A 194 17.64 8.96 -12.07
C ALA A 194 17.82 9.12 -13.59
N ARG A 195 18.81 9.90 -14.04
CA ARG A 195 19.18 10.01 -15.46
C ARG A 195 19.54 8.63 -16.00
N LEU A 196 20.43 7.88 -15.34
CA LEU A 196 20.82 6.54 -15.82
C LEU A 196 19.61 5.61 -15.95
N ALA A 197 18.61 5.75 -15.08
CA ALA A 197 17.35 5.02 -15.20
C ALA A 197 16.50 5.44 -16.43
N LEU A 198 16.61 6.70 -16.89
CA LEU A 198 15.92 7.19 -18.10
C LEU A 198 16.45 6.61 -19.41
N ASP A 199 17.71 6.14 -19.46
CA ASP A 199 18.24 5.49 -20.68
C ASP A 199 17.32 4.32 -21.09
N TYR A 200 16.90 3.52 -20.11
CA TYR A 200 15.98 2.40 -20.32
C TYR A 200 14.59 2.85 -20.78
N VAL A 201 14.08 3.97 -20.25
CA VAL A 201 12.79 4.54 -20.67
C VAL A 201 12.85 4.98 -22.14
N LYS A 202 13.99 5.56 -22.56
CA LYS A 202 14.21 6.03 -23.93
C LYS A 202 14.24 4.90 -24.95
N ASP A 203 14.68 3.72 -24.54
CA ASP A 203 14.76 2.54 -25.39
C ASP A 203 13.46 1.72 -25.37
N ALA A 204 12.74 1.71 -24.24
CA ALA A 204 11.53 0.90 -24.05
C ALA A 204 10.23 1.54 -24.53
N ILE A 205 10.13 2.86 -24.64
CA ILE A 205 8.89 3.54 -25.09
C ILE A 205 8.93 3.73 -26.60
N PRO A 206 7.95 3.18 -27.36
CA PRO A 206 7.74 3.57 -28.75
C PRO A 206 7.52 5.09 -28.82
N ARG A 207 8.45 5.79 -29.45
CA ARG A 207 8.45 7.25 -29.52
C ARG A 207 8.63 7.71 -30.95
N GLU A 208 7.78 8.62 -31.38
CA GLU A 208 8.17 9.50 -32.48
C GLU A 208 9.40 10.28 -32.04
N ASP A 209 10.34 10.49 -32.96
CA ASP A 209 11.53 11.31 -32.73
C ASP A 209 11.14 12.63 -32.03
N ALA A 210 11.69 12.86 -30.83
CA ALA A 210 11.38 14.03 -30.03
C ALA A 210 11.67 15.34 -30.78
N ALA A 211 12.73 15.37 -31.61
CA ALA A 211 13.06 16.53 -32.43
C ALA A 211 12.00 16.80 -33.50
N ARG A 212 11.31 15.76 -33.97
CA ARG A 212 10.15 15.88 -34.87
C ARG A 212 8.90 16.30 -34.11
N ALA A 213 8.65 15.74 -32.92
CA ALA A 213 7.52 16.08 -32.07
C ALA A 213 7.56 17.55 -31.60
N GLN A 214 8.74 18.11 -31.32
CA GLN A 214 8.91 19.49 -30.91
C GLN A 214 8.51 20.51 -31.99
N LYS A 215 8.56 20.14 -33.29
CA LYS A 215 8.14 21.00 -34.42
C LYS A 215 6.64 21.31 -34.40
N TYR A 216 5.84 20.47 -33.76
CA TYR A 216 4.42 20.71 -33.60
C TYR A 216 4.17 21.63 -32.39
N PRO A 217 3.29 22.64 -32.52
CA PRO A 217 2.83 23.45 -31.40
C PRO A 217 2.29 22.57 -30.26
N PRO A 218 2.49 22.91 -28.97
CA PRO A 218 2.09 22.05 -27.85
C PRO A 218 0.63 21.57 -27.90
N LYS A 219 -0.30 22.41 -28.39
CA LYS A 219 -1.72 22.07 -28.53
C LYS A 219 -2.03 21.09 -29.66
N GLN A 220 -1.14 20.97 -30.65
CA GLN A 220 -1.29 20.09 -31.81
C GLN A 220 -0.57 18.74 -31.65
N ARG A 221 0.18 18.56 -30.56
CA ARG A 221 0.90 17.30 -30.29
C ARG A 221 -0.07 16.18 -29.93
N THR A 222 0.12 15.01 -30.55
CA THR A 222 -0.53 13.75 -30.15
C THR A 222 -0.08 13.34 -28.75
N GLN A 223 -0.77 12.37 -28.14
CA GLN A 223 -0.39 11.86 -26.82
C GLN A 223 1.03 11.27 -26.82
N GLU A 224 1.39 10.50 -27.85
CA GLU A 224 2.74 9.93 -28.00
C GLU A 224 3.81 11.03 -28.15
N GLN A 225 3.56 12.03 -29.00
CA GLN A 225 4.46 13.18 -29.15
C GLN A 225 4.67 13.93 -27.83
N ARG A 226 3.64 14.07 -27.00
CA ARG A 226 3.76 14.71 -25.67
C ARG A 226 4.63 13.89 -24.73
N TRP A 227 4.50 12.55 -24.74
CA TRP A 227 5.37 11.68 -23.96
C TRP A 227 6.82 11.72 -24.46
N SER A 228 7.05 11.71 -25.77
CA SER A 228 8.40 11.85 -26.35
C SER A 228 9.09 13.12 -25.88
N VAL A 229 8.38 14.25 -25.93
CA VAL A 229 8.91 15.55 -25.48
C VAL A 229 9.17 15.54 -23.98
N LEU A 230 8.26 15.00 -23.16
CA LEU A 230 8.45 14.94 -21.71
C LEU A 230 9.69 14.12 -21.31
N VAL A 231 9.90 12.96 -21.95
CA VAL A 231 11.08 12.11 -21.69
C VAL A 231 12.36 12.84 -22.08
N ASP A 232 12.37 13.53 -23.22
CA ASP A 232 13.53 14.25 -23.73
C ASP A 232 13.88 15.48 -22.86
N ASP A 233 12.87 16.26 -22.47
CA ASP A 233 13.02 17.41 -21.58
C ASP A 233 13.54 16.97 -20.20
N LEU A 234 12.98 15.90 -19.63
CA LEU A 234 13.43 15.36 -18.35
C LEU A 234 14.87 14.81 -18.42
N TYR A 235 15.21 14.15 -19.53
CA TYR A 235 16.56 13.67 -19.78
C TYR A 235 17.55 14.83 -19.93
N SER A 236 17.19 15.88 -20.67
CA SER A 236 18.01 17.09 -20.83
C SER A 236 18.25 17.77 -19.49
N LEU A 237 17.19 17.96 -18.69
CA LEU A 237 17.27 18.53 -17.36
C LEU A 237 18.23 17.73 -16.46
N ALA A 238 18.08 16.41 -16.40
CA ALA A 238 18.90 15.55 -15.55
C ALA A 238 20.34 15.39 -16.06
N SER A 239 20.60 15.58 -17.36
CA SER A 239 21.95 15.48 -17.95
C SER A 239 22.87 16.63 -17.54
N SER A 240 22.34 17.75 -17.03
CA SER A 240 23.15 18.85 -16.49
C SER A 240 24.07 18.43 -15.35
N THR A 241 23.80 17.30 -14.68
CA THR A 241 24.72 16.66 -13.70
C THR A 241 26.05 16.16 -14.28
N HIS A 242 26.23 16.19 -15.60
CA HIS A 242 27.44 15.70 -16.29
C HIS A 242 28.07 16.76 -17.21
N HIS A 243 27.52 17.97 -17.24
CA HIS A 243 27.96 19.03 -18.13
C HIS A 243 28.38 20.25 -17.32
N ASP A 244 29.64 20.67 -17.48
CA ASP A 244 30.17 21.94 -16.99
C ASP A 244 30.19 22.95 -18.15
N ASP A 245 29.03 23.16 -18.78
CA ASP A 245 28.89 24.21 -19.78
C ASP A 245 28.41 25.52 -19.13
N ALA A 246 28.53 26.63 -19.86
CA ALA A 246 28.21 27.97 -19.35
C ALA A 246 26.75 28.14 -18.87
N VAL A 247 25.87 27.18 -19.18
CA VAL A 247 24.45 27.20 -18.80
C VAL A 247 24.20 26.33 -17.56
N THR A 248 24.89 25.19 -17.43
CA THR A 248 24.66 24.20 -16.37
C THR A 248 25.60 24.31 -15.17
N GLU A 249 26.73 25.04 -15.27
CA GLU A 249 27.75 25.20 -14.22
C GLU A 249 27.19 25.70 -12.87
N ASN A 250 26.07 26.43 -12.88
CA ASN A 250 25.45 27.00 -11.67
C ASN A 250 24.22 26.21 -11.17
N PHE A 251 23.95 25.02 -11.73
CA PHE A 251 22.81 24.23 -11.29
C PHE A 251 23.10 23.66 -9.90
N ALA A 252 22.22 23.95 -8.95
CA ALA A 252 22.29 23.42 -7.59
C ALA A 252 21.04 22.60 -7.31
N TRP A 253 21.22 21.30 -7.11
CA TRP A 253 20.12 20.38 -6.84
C TRP A 253 19.72 20.42 -5.38
N ARG A 254 18.44 20.68 -5.13
CA ARG A 254 17.85 20.57 -3.79
C ARG A 254 17.08 19.27 -3.67
N ARG A 255 16.71 18.95 -2.42
CA ARG A 255 15.90 17.79 -2.10
C ARG A 255 14.63 17.72 -2.95
N ASP A 256 13.93 18.84 -3.11
CA ASP A 256 12.66 18.90 -3.83
C ASP A 256 12.85 18.62 -5.33
N ASP A 257 13.94 19.10 -5.92
CA ASP A 257 14.28 18.83 -7.32
C ASP A 257 14.59 17.35 -7.55
N ALA A 258 15.40 16.76 -6.67
CA ALA A 258 15.73 15.33 -6.72
C ALA A 258 14.47 14.45 -6.54
N LEU A 259 13.59 14.81 -5.60
CA LEU A 259 12.31 14.10 -5.41
C LEU A 259 11.42 14.18 -6.64
N MET A 260 11.31 15.36 -7.26
CA MET A 260 10.51 15.55 -8.47
C MET A 260 11.05 14.70 -9.63
N ILE A 261 12.35 14.78 -9.91
CA ILE A 261 12.96 14.06 -11.02
C ILE A 261 12.86 12.55 -10.78
N VAL A 262 13.26 12.05 -9.61
CA VAL A 262 13.17 10.61 -9.30
C VAL A 262 11.73 10.10 -9.39
N GLY A 263 10.76 10.86 -8.90
CA GLY A 263 9.34 10.53 -9.00
C GLY A 263 8.84 10.48 -10.45
N ALA A 264 9.23 11.46 -11.27
CA ALA A 264 8.88 11.50 -12.69
C ALA A 264 9.47 10.31 -13.46
N VAL A 265 10.74 9.97 -13.22
CA VAL A 265 11.39 8.82 -13.87
C VAL A 265 10.75 7.50 -13.44
N ALA A 266 10.46 7.33 -12.15
CA ALA A 266 9.75 6.15 -11.66
C ALA A 266 8.38 6.00 -12.33
N GLY A 267 7.63 7.12 -12.46
CA GLY A 267 6.35 7.18 -13.20
C GLY A 267 6.47 6.70 -14.64
N LEU A 268 7.49 7.19 -15.35
CA LEU A 268 7.78 6.80 -16.73
C LEU A 268 8.17 5.33 -16.86
N LEU A 269 8.98 4.80 -15.95
CA LEU A 269 9.36 3.39 -15.90
C LEU A 269 8.14 2.48 -15.67
N ARG A 270 7.24 2.85 -14.75
CA ARG A 270 5.99 2.10 -14.54
C ARG A 270 5.13 2.11 -15.80
N ARG A 271 5.06 3.25 -16.51
CA ARG A 271 4.33 3.36 -17.77
C ARG A 271 4.94 2.46 -18.85
N SER A 272 6.26 2.44 -19.00
CA SER A 272 6.94 1.62 -20.02
C SER A 272 6.88 0.12 -19.71
N ALA A 273 6.75 -0.25 -18.45
CA ALA A 273 6.62 -1.65 -18.03
C ALA A 273 5.23 -2.27 -18.31
N ARG A 274 4.22 -1.49 -18.67
CA ARG A 274 2.95 -2.02 -19.20
C ARG A 274 3.22 -2.51 -20.64
N GLN A 275 3.33 -3.83 -20.82
CA GLN A 275 3.31 -4.43 -22.16
C GLN A 275 1.99 -4.06 -22.85
N PRO A 276 1.98 -3.84 -24.19
CA PRO A 276 0.73 -3.72 -24.94
C PRO A 276 -0.03 -5.04 -24.85
N GLU A 277 -1.32 -4.97 -24.54
CA GLU A 277 -2.29 -6.06 -24.82
C GLU A 277 -2.43 -6.30 -26.32
#